data_AF-A0A225X0U1-F1
#
_entry.id   AF-A0A225X0U1-F1
#
_cell.length_a   1.000
_cell.length_b   1.000
_cell.length_c   1.000
_cell.angle_alpha   90.00
_cell.angle_beta   90.00
_cell.angle_gamma   90.00
#
_symmetry.space_group_name_H-M   'P 1'
#
loop_
_entity.id
_entity.type
_entity.pdbx_description
1 polymer ?
#
loop_
_entity_poly.entity_id
_entity_poly.type
_entity_poly.pdbx_seq_one_letter_code
_entity_poly.pdbx_strand_id
1 'polypeptide(L)'
;MFTISEKSMWHMFPHLFEGTPYEQITAKLRGERLVLQRSVRFEWDDDIKQVTCIQIDLDMLSAVMPILPDLEDIAFLFSKALITPECGFTLQRSLN
;
A
#
# COMPACT_ATOMS: atom_id res chain seq x y z
N MET A 1 -7.37 -3.88 -9.33
CA MET A 1 -7.17 -5.19 -8.67
C MET A 1 -5.68 -5.39 -8.53
N PHE A 2 -5.25 -5.68 -7.32
CA PHE A 2 -3.87 -5.97 -6.95
C PHE A 2 -3.87 -7.26 -6.13
N THR A 3 -2.87 -8.12 -6.30
CA THR A 3 -2.72 -9.32 -5.48
C THR A 3 -1.48 -9.15 -4.61
N ILE A 4 -1.64 -9.34 -3.30
CA ILE A 4 -0.50 -9.35 -2.36
C ILE A 4 0.21 -10.70 -2.52
N SER A 5 1.09 -10.78 -3.50
CA SER A 5 2.06 -11.87 -3.62
C SER A 5 3.06 -11.82 -2.46
N GLU A 6 3.72 -12.94 -2.19
CA GLU A 6 4.79 -12.99 -1.19
C GLU A 6 5.91 -11.99 -1.49
N LYS A 7 6.26 -11.83 -2.77
CA LYS A 7 7.25 -10.85 -3.22
C LYS A 7 6.80 -9.41 -2.91
N SER A 8 5.57 -9.03 -3.27
CA SER A 8 5.07 -7.69 -2.97
C SER A 8 4.96 -7.44 -1.47
N MET A 9 4.56 -8.45 -0.69
CA MET A 9 4.49 -8.37 0.76
C MET A 9 5.87 -8.10 1.36
N TRP A 10 6.93 -8.74 0.86
CA TRP A 10 8.31 -8.46 1.29
C TRP A 10 8.74 -7.02 1.00
N HIS A 11 8.37 -6.48 -0.16
CA HIS A 11 8.70 -5.10 -0.52
C HIS A 11 7.87 -4.04 0.21
N MET A 12 6.60 -4.34 0.52
CA MET A 12 5.67 -3.39 1.13
C MET A 12 5.69 -3.44 2.65
N PHE A 13 5.83 -4.63 3.22
CA PHE A 13 5.70 -4.91 4.64
C PHE A 13 6.83 -5.85 5.11
N PRO A 14 8.11 -5.46 4.96
CA PRO A 14 9.25 -6.34 5.29
C PRO A 14 9.24 -6.80 6.76
N HIS A 15 8.74 -5.95 7.66
CA HIS A 15 8.61 -6.26 9.08
C HIS A 15 7.70 -7.46 9.38
N LEU A 16 6.78 -7.80 8.47
CA LEU A 16 5.91 -8.98 8.62
C LEU A 16 6.67 -10.31 8.56
N PHE A 17 7.92 -10.28 8.11
CA PHE A 17 8.81 -11.44 8.03
C PHE A 17 9.79 -11.52 9.22
N GLU A 18 9.70 -10.60 10.20
CA GLU A 18 10.55 -10.59 11.40
C GLU A 18 10.10 -11.58 12.49
N GLY A 19 9.02 -12.35 12.27
CA GLY A 19 8.52 -13.39 13.17
C GLY A 19 7.26 -12.97 13.95
N THR A 20 7.03 -13.54 15.15
CA THR A 20 5.90 -13.13 16.01
C THR A 20 6.07 -11.66 16.44
N PRO A 21 5.01 -10.83 16.44
CA PRO A 21 3.59 -11.17 16.40
C PRO A 21 2.96 -11.14 14.98
N TYR A 22 3.74 -11.01 13.92
CA TYR A 22 3.24 -10.66 12.58
C TYR A 22 2.61 -11.83 11.81
N GLU A 23 2.78 -13.08 12.27
CA GLU A 23 2.36 -14.29 11.55
C GLU A 23 0.87 -14.32 11.20
N GLN A 24 0.00 -13.84 12.09
CA GLN A 24 -1.45 -13.84 11.86
C GLN A 24 -1.85 -12.86 10.75
N ILE A 25 -1.27 -11.65 10.74
CA ILE A 25 -1.52 -10.64 9.72
C ILE A 25 -0.94 -11.11 8.37
N THR A 26 0.28 -11.66 8.37
CA THR A 26 0.91 -12.25 7.19
C THR A 26 0.06 -13.35 6.58
N ALA A 27 -0.51 -14.25 7.40
CA ALA A 27 -1.36 -15.33 6.93
C ALA A 27 -2.66 -14.84 6.30
N LYS A 28 -3.29 -13.79 6.87
CA LYS A 28 -4.52 -13.19 6.34
C LYS A 28 -4.30 -12.43 5.03
N LEU A 29 -3.15 -11.80 4.83
CA LEU A 29 -2.87 -10.98 3.64
C LEU A 29 -2.26 -11.77 2.48
N ARG A 30 -1.57 -12.88 2.76
CA ARG A 30 -0.82 -13.64 1.75
C ARG A 30 -1.76 -14.21 0.68
N GLY A 31 -1.55 -13.78 -0.56
CA GLY A 31 -2.32 -14.26 -1.70
C GLY A 31 -3.66 -13.55 -1.89
N GLU A 32 -4.03 -12.63 -1.00
CA GLU A 32 -5.29 -11.91 -1.10
C GLU A 32 -5.34 -10.95 -2.27
N ARG A 33 -6.54 -10.81 -2.84
CA ARG A 33 -6.82 -9.95 -3.98
C ARG A 33 -7.51 -8.68 -3.50
N LEU A 34 -6.74 -7.60 -3.44
CA LEU A 34 -7.25 -6.27 -3.11
C LEU A 34 -7.95 -5.61 -4.30
N VAL A 35 -9.19 -5.16 -4.06
CA VAL A 35 -9.91 -4.27 -4.96
C VAL A 35 -9.73 -2.84 -4.46
N LEU A 36 -8.67 -2.19 -4.94
CA LEU A 36 -8.38 -0.79 -4.61
C LEU A 36 -9.37 0.15 -5.29
N GLN A 37 -9.96 1.06 -4.53
CA GLN A 37 -10.57 2.25 -5.11
C GLN A 37 -9.46 3.15 -5.66
N ARG A 38 -9.72 3.75 -6.82
CA ARG A 38 -8.73 4.59 -7.50
C ARG A 38 -9.37 5.75 -8.23
N SER A 39 -8.64 6.85 -8.29
CA SER A 39 -8.93 7.96 -9.19
C SER A 39 -7.68 8.32 -9.99
N VAL A 40 -7.87 8.89 -11.18
CA VAL A 40 -6.77 9.39 -12.00
C VAL A 40 -7.11 10.83 -12.38
N ARG A 41 -6.20 11.75 -12.08
CA ARG A 41 -6.27 13.15 -12.50
C ARG A 41 -5.17 13.42 -13.52
N PHE A 42 -5.56 14.13 -14.58
CA PHE A 42 -4.63 14.62 -15.59
C PHE A 42 -4.54 16.13 -15.44
N GLU A 43 -3.34 16.65 -15.29
CA GLU A 43 -3.11 18.09 -15.38
C GLU A 43 -2.80 18.41 -16.84
N TRP A 44 -3.62 19.28 -17.40
CA TRP A 44 -3.51 19.74 -18.78
C TRP A 44 -2.88 21.13 -18.79
N ASP A 45 -1.86 21.32 -19.62
CA ASP A 45 -1.26 22.61 -19.88
C ASP A 45 -1.81 23.17 -21.19
N ASP A 46 -2.52 24.29 -21.06
CA ASP A 46 -3.18 24.95 -22.17
C ASP A 46 -2.24 25.77 -23.06
N ASP A 47 -1.05 26.13 -22.60
CA ASP A 47 -0.09 26.91 -23.41
C ASP A 47 0.63 25.99 -24.41
N ILE A 48 1.00 24.79 -23.96
CA ILE A 48 1.67 23.77 -24.79
C ILE A 48 0.73 22.67 -25.33
N LYS A 49 -0.57 22.74 -24.99
CA LYS A 49 -1.63 21.83 -25.45
C LYS A 49 -1.32 20.35 -25.22
N GLN A 50 -0.85 20.01 -24.02
CA GLN A 50 -0.53 18.63 -23.64
C GLN A 50 -0.74 18.37 -22.14
N VAL A 51 -0.84 17.08 -21.78
CA VAL A 51 -0.82 16.64 -20.38
C VAL A 51 0.59 16.77 -19.82
N THR A 52 0.72 17.46 -18.69
CA THR A 52 2.01 17.67 -18.00
C THR A 52 2.18 16.78 -16.79
N CYS A 53 1.08 16.33 -16.19
CA CYS A 53 1.11 15.49 -15.00
C CYS A 53 -0.04 14.48 -15.00
N ILE A 54 0.26 13.29 -14.48
CA ILE A 54 -0.73 12.26 -14.18
C ILE A 54 -0.61 11.94 -12.70
N GLN A 55 -1.67 12.20 -11.95
CA GLN A 55 -1.78 11.83 -10.54
C GLN A 55 -2.72 10.63 -10.42
N ILE A 56 -2.29 9.64 -9.65
CA ILE A 56 -3.09 8.45 -9.35
C ILE A 56 -3.29 8.41 -7.85
N ASP A 57 -4.54 8.49 -7.42
CA ASP A 57 -4.89 8.28 -6.01
C ASP A 57 -5.39 6.83 -5.86
N LEU A 58 -4.86 6.12 -4.87
CA LEU A 58 -5.23 4.75 -4.54
C LEU A 58 -5.65 4.69 -3.07
N ASP A 59 -6.55 3.78 -2.73
CA ASP A 59 -6.97 3.53 -1.36
C ASP A 59 -6.78 2.05 -1.01
N MET A 60 -5.65 1.74 -0.37
CA MET A 60 -5.35 0.42 0.19
C MET A 60 -6.02 0.20 1.54
N LEU A 61 -6.22 1.27 2.32
CA LEU A 61 -6.82 1.17 3.64
C LEU A 61 -8.20 0.53 3.56
N SER A 62 -9.06 1.07 2.72
CA SER A 62 -10.42 0.56 2.52
C SER A 62 -10.42 -0.86 1.95
N ALA A 63 -9.39 -1.25 1.18
CA ALA A 63 -9.28 -2.60 0.64
C ALA A 63 -8.79 -3.63 1.67
N VAL A 64 -8.04 -3.21 2.68
CA VAL A 64 -7.52 -4.08 3.75
C VAL A 64 -8.49 -4.24 4.91
N MET A 65 -9.32 -3.23 5.21
CA MET A 65 -10.32 -3.29 6.30
C MET A 65 -11.20 -4.56 6.30
N PRO A 66 -11.69 -5.08 5.16
CA PRO A 66 -12.48 -6.32 5.15
C PRO A 66 -11.68 -7.58 5.49
N ILE A 67 -10.35 -7.55 5.31
CA ILE A 67 -9.43 -8.67 5.56
C ILE A 67 -8.91 -8.62 7.01
N LEU A 68 -8.62 -7.42 7.49
CA LEU A 68 -8.18 -7.13 8.84
C LEU A 68 -9.23 -6.24 9.53
N PRO A 69 -10.28 -6.82 10.14
CA PRO A 69 -11.36 -6.02 10.74
C PRO A 69 -10.94 -5.30 12.02
N ASP A 70 -9.82 -5.68 12.64
CA ASP A 70 -9.27 -5.02 13.81
C ASP A 70 -8.43 -3.80 13.38
N LEU A 71 -8.79 -2.63 13.91
CA LEU A 71 -8.07 -1.39 13.63
C LEU A 71 -6.64 -1.41 14.20
N GLU A 72 -6.40 -2.17 15.29
CA GLU A 72 -5.06 -2.36 15.84
C GLU A 72 -4.19 -3.18 14.88
N ASP A 73 -4.73 -4.26 14.28
CA ASP A 73 -4.05 -5.04 13.24
C ASP A 73 -3.70 -4.16 12.02
N ILE A 74 -4.61 -3.26 11.61
CA ILE A 74 -4.38 -2.32 10.49
C ILE A 74 -3.29 -1.31 10.85
N ALA A 75 -3.37 -0.68 12.02
CA ALA A 75 -2.38 0.29 12.47
C ALA A 75 -1.00 -0.38 12.56
N PHE A 76 -0.98 -1.62 13.04
CA PHE A 76 0.23 -2.42 13.16
C PHE A 76 0.82 -2.80 11.80
N LEU A 77 -0.01 -3.21 10.84
CA LEU A 77 0.39 -3.46 9.44
C LEU A 77 1.11 -2.27 8.81
N PHE A 78 0.61 -1.05 9.03
CA PHE A 78 1.20 0.15 8.45
C PHE A 78 2.31 0.79 9.30
N SER A 79 2.52 0.35 10.54
CA SER A 79 3.47 0.97 11.49
C SER A 79 4.93 1.02 11.00
N LYS A 80 5.35 0.00 10.25
CA LYS A 80 6.70 -0.14 9.68
C LYS A 80 6.64 -0.50 8.20
N ALA A 81 5.51 -0.20 7.55
CA ALA A 81 5.35 -0.44 6.12
C ALA A 81 6.26 0.50 5.32
N LEU A 82 6.77 -0.01 4.20
CA LEU A 82 7.45 0.81 3.20
C LEU A 82 6.49 1.43 2.18
N ILE A 83 5.19 1.18 2.37
CA ILE A 83 4.10 1.71 1.58
C ILE A 83 3.10 2.42 2.49
N THR A 84 2.58 3.56 2.04
CA THR A 84 1.48 4.26 2.73
C THR A 84 0.13 3.63 2.36
N PRO A 85 -0.93 3.90 3.14
CA PRO A 85 -2.28 3.44 2.80
C PRO A 85 -2.78 3.96 1.43
N GLU A 86 -2.21 5.05 0.93
CA GLU A 86 -2.48 5.61 -0.41
C GLU A 86 -1.63 4.99 -1.52
N CYS A 87 -0.94 3.88 -1.22
CA CYS A 87 0.00 3.18 -2.11
C CYS A 87 1.26 3.99 -2.51
N GLY A 88 1.63 5.02 -1.75
CA GLY A 88 2.90 5.73 -1.95
C GLY A 88 4.08 4.99 -1.30
N PHE A 89 5.27 5.00 -1.89
CA PHE A 89 6.45 4.45 -1.21
C PHE A 89 7.02 5.46 -0.22
N THR A 90 7.29 5.01 1.01
CA THR A 90 8.00 5.83 2.00
C THR A 90 9.48 5.87 1.64
N LEU A 91 10.07 7.06 1.54
CA LEU A 91 11.52 7.19 1.39
C LEU A 91 12.19 6.64 2.65
N GLN A 92 12.89 5.51 2.55
CA GLN A 92 13.87 5.13 3.57
C GLN A 92 14.98 6.18 3.54
N ARG A 93 14.97 7.13 4.47
CA ARG A 93 16.16 7.93 4.76
C ARG A 93 17.21 6.96 5.30
N SER A 94 18.20 6.62 4.49
CA SER A 94 19.46 6.05 4.97
C SER A 94 20.07 7.07 5.94
N LEU A 95 20.06 6.78 7.23
CA LEU A 95 20.92 7.47 8.19
C LEU A 95 22.36 7.08 7.83
N ASN A 96 23.08 8.04 7.25
CA ASN A 96 24.55 8.02 7.17
C ASN A 96 25.15 8.22 8.55
#